data_AF-A0A8S1XBJ3-F1
#
_entry.id   AF-A0A8S1XBJ3-F1
#
_cell.length_a   1.000
_cell.length_b   1.000
_cell.length_c   1.000
_cell.angle_alpha   90.00
_cell.angle_beta   90.00
_cell.angle_gamma   90.00
#
_symmetry.space_group_name_H-M   'P 1'
#
loop_
_entity.id
_entity.type
_entity.pdbx_description
1 polymer ?
#
loop_
_entity_poly.entity_id
_entity_poly.type
_entity_poly.pdbx_seq_one_letter_code
_entity_poly.pdbx_strand_id
1 'polypeptide(L)'
;MDQSQGFERSRFINYNSDSFDCGICQRVPRDPNECADCGQIYCASCLDQQQPLKCVCGKINLIQKIQGALKKIYDELELKCQFCQNGIKLNQIQSHEAGCDKKCINYEFCGHLVPKENNDKICDTLCKFLHLINKANKKQEIYQYLRDLPIQNIVIQEKNIKSIDSPLNQIGSIIWDKKRMGVGINLSDSDQKAFLDDQAHTFKTVIAKYGFEQGIVYWEIKVDKRTENELKIGVTNKRDFNYDQAFCDFEYGWAYYGLAQLRHNSNANGPTYGKKFKNDGEIGVCLNMNQGTLMFSLNGEFLGCAFKDEKLKVGPIYPAVALLNYAGCKITSGKPVPQIFQQ
;
A
#
# COMPACT_ATOMS: atom_id res chain seq x y z
N MET A 1 17.25 22.83 18.75
CA MET A 1 17.18 23.48 17.42
C MET A 1 16.90 24.95 17.65
N ASP A 2 17.69 25.80 17.01
CA ASP A 2 17.68 27.25 17.20
C ASP A 2 16.30 27.86 16.88
N GLN A 3 15.59 28.29 17.91
CA GLN A 3 14.25 28.89 17.80
C GLN A 3 14.29 30.31 17.18
N SER A 4 15.48 30.84 16.90
CA SER A 4 15.65 32.20 16.37
C SER A 4 15.32 32.34 14.89
N GLN A 5 15.24 31.24 14.14
CA GLN A 5 15.00 31.29 12.69
C GLN A 5 13.52 31.05 12.34
N GLY A 6 13.04 31.76 11.31
CA GLY A 6 11.68 31.61 10.78
C GLY A 6 11.34 30.17 10.36
N PHE A 7 10.06 29.88 10.18
CA PHE A 7 9.57 28.59 9.71
C PHE A 7 9.99 28.33 8.26
N GLU A 8 10.37 27.07 7.97
CA GLU A 8 10.65 26.63 6.61
C GLU A 8 9.37 26.57 5.77
N ARG A 9 9.43 27.10 4.55
CA ARG A 9 8.28 27.18 3.64
C ARG A 9 7.72 25.79 3.27
N SER A 10 8.58 24.79 3.18
CA SER A 10 8.23 23.39 2.90
C SER A 10 7.25 22.76 3.89
N ARG A 11 7.12 23.34 5.10
CA ARG A 11 6.26 22.82 6.15
C ARG A 11 4.82 23.32 6.07
N PHE A 12 4.53 24.36 5.29
CA PHE A 12 3.18 24.90 5.20
C PHE A 12 2.31 24.07 4.25
N ILE A 13 1.03 23.95 4.59
CA ILE A 13 0.05 23.13 3.84
C ILE A 13 -0.75 24.01 2.88
N ASN A 14 -1.16 25.19 3.34
CA ASN A 14 -2.08 26.10 2.65
C ASN A 14 -1.41 27.44 2.28
N TYR A 15 -0.08 27.45 2.11
CA TYR A 15 0.67 28.66 1.83
C TYR A 15 1.37 28.56 0.46
N ASN A 16 0.70 29.10 -0.56
CA ASN A 16 1.20 29.11 -1.94
C ASN A 16 1.69 30.48 -2.41
N SER A 17 1.64 31.50 -1.55
CA SER A 17 2.17 32.84 -1.82
C SER A 17 3.50 33.07 -1.10
N ASP A 18 4.11 34.23 -1.32
CA ASP A 18 5.31 34.77 -0.65
C ASP A 18 4.97 35.96 0.27
N SER A 19 3.68 36.19 0.55
CA SER A 19 3.17 37.38 1.22
C SER A 19 3.67 37.55 2.67
N PHE A 20 4.07 36.46 3.32
CA PHE A 20 4.64 36.46 4.67
C PHE A 20 6.12 36.09 4.69
N ASP A 21 6.78 35.99 3.54
CA ASP A 21 8.19 35.63 3.49
C ASP A 21 9.02 36.81 3.99
N CYS A 22 9.95 36.53 4.90
CA CYS A 22 10.86 37.53 5.39
C CYS A 22 11.72 38.07 4.24
N GLY A 23 11.75 39.39 4.05
CA GLY A 23 12.55 40.03 2.99
C GLY A 23 14.08 39.86 3.12
N ILE A 24 14.57 39.23 4.19
CA ILE A 24 16.00 38.98 4.45
C ILE A 24 16.31 37.48 4.32
N CYS A 25 15.67 36.64 5.13
CA CYS A 25 15.98 35.20 5.18
C CYS A 25 15.06 34.33 4.31
N GLN A 26 14.04 34.91 3.68
CA GLN A 26 13.05 34.22 2.83
C GLN A 26 12.31 33.08 3.55
N ARG A 27 12.27 33.12 4.88
CA ARG A 27 11.45 32.22 5.72
C ARG A 27 10.25 32.95 6.27
N VAL A 28 9.20 32.21 6.57
CA VAL A 28 8.01 32.78 7.22
C VAL A 28 8.36 33.05 8.69
N PRO A 29 8.31 34.30 9.18
CA PRO A 29 8.68 34.61 10.56
C PRO A 29 7.89 33.80 11.58
N ARG A 30 8.47 33.57 12.77
CA ARG A 30 7.73 33.08 13.95
C ARG A 30 7.01 34.19 14.71
N ASP A 31 7.61 35.38 14.71
CA ASP A 31 7.05 36.63 15.21
C ASP A 31 7.20 37.68 14.09
N PRO A 32 6.19 37.80 13.20
CA PRO A 32 6.27 38.64 12.01
C PRO A 32 6.14 40.13 12.32
N ASN A 33 7.01 40.92 11.69
CA ASN A 33 6.90 42.37 11.63
C ASN A 33 6.70 42.83 10.18
N GLU A 34 5.95 43.89 9.98
CA GLU A 34 5.64 44.50 8.69
C GLU A 34 6.18 45.92 8.62
N CYS A 35 6.72 46.30 7.46
CA CYS A 35 7.00 47.69 7.15
C CYS A 35 5.70 48.42 6.78
N ALA A 36 5.29 49.43 7.57
CA ALA A 36 4.05 50.16 7.32
C ALA A 36 4.00 50.92 5.98
N ASP A 37 5.15 51.17 5.34
CA ASP A 37 5.21 51.85 4.04
C ASP A 37 4.96 50.90 2.85
N CYS A 38 5.57 49.72 2.85
CA CYS A 38 5.58 48.83 1.68
C CYS A 38 4.97 47.44 1.94
N GLY A 39 4.53 47.16 3.17
CA GLY A 39 3.91 45.88 3.55
C GLY A 39 4.88 44.70 3.66
N GLN A 40 6.19 44.91 3.50
CA GLN A 40 7.15 43.81 3.51
C GLN A 40 7.29 43.20 4.91
N ILE A 41 7.28 41.87 4.98
CA ILE A 41 7.35 41.10 6.22
C ILE A 41 8.81 40.76 6.59
N TYR A 42 9.10 40.72 7.89
CA TYR A 42 10.42 40.44 8.46
C TYR A 42 10.34 39.60 9.73
N CYS A 43 11.35 38.74 9.94
CA CYS A 43 11.61 38.08 11.23
C CYS A 43 12.17 39.10 12.22
N ALA A 44 11.68 39.09 13.47
CA ALA A 44 12.28 39.89 14.55
C ALA A 44 13.81 39.68 14.64
N SER A 45 14.26 38.43 14.64
CA SER A 45 15.69 38.09 14.68
C SER A 45 16.50 38.57 13.48
N CYS A 46 15.92 38.64 12.28
CA CYS A 46 16.61 39.18 11.10
C CYS A 46 16.77 40.69 11.19
N LEU A 47 15.82 41.38 11.83
CA LEU A 47 15.93 42.82 12.09
C LEU A 47 17.03 43.09 13.12
N ASP A 48 17.08 42.30 14.19
CA ASP A 48 18.08 42.44 15.26
C ASP A 48 19.53 42.27 14.74
N GLN A 49 19.71 41.45 13.70
CA GLN A 49 21.02 41.19 13.08
C GLN A 49 21.45 42.25 12.06
N GLN A 50 20.56 43.15 11.63
CA GLN A 50 20.90 44.22 10.68
C GLN A 50 21.06 45.56 11.38
N GLN A 51 22.31 46.07 11.38
CA GLN A 51 22.61 47.45 11.76
C GLN A 51 23.23 48.21 10.58
N PRO A 52 22.65 49.33 10.12
CA PRO A 52 21.36 49.89 10.51
C PRO A 52 20.17 49.06 9.97
N LEU A 53 19.09 48.98 10.74
CA LEU A 53 17.83 48.37 10.33
C LEU A 53 17.36 49.03 9.02
N LYS A 54 17.28 48.29 7.92
CA LYS A 54 16.83 48.81 6.63
C LYS A 54 15.79 47.88 6.02
N CYS A 55 14.59 48.40 5.79
CA CYS A 55 13.63 47.75 4.91
C CYS A 55 14.18 47.75 3.47
N VAL A 56 13.80 46.77 2.66
CA VAL A 56 14.11 46.70 1.22
C VAL A 56 13.66 47.97 0.46
N CYS A 57 12.61 48.65 0.93
CA CYS A 57 12.14 49.91 0.34
C CYS A 57 12.98 51.16 0.74
N GLY A 58 14.00 51.00 1.59
CA GLY A 58 14.88 52.08 2.04
C GLY A 58 14.33 52.95 3.17
N LYS A 59 13.10 52.70 3.65
CA LYS A 59 12.47 53.45 4.76
C LYS A 59 12.54 52.65 6.07
N ILE A 60 12.97 53.32 7.14
CA ILE A 60 13.52 52.66 8.35
C ILE A 60 12.55 52.69 9.54
N ASN A 61 11.61 53.65 9.59
CA ASN A 61 11.04 54.07 10.88
C ASN A 61 9.66 53.51 11.23
N LEU A 62 9.15 52.52 10.50
CA LEU A 62 7.77 52.04 10.70
C LEU A 62 7.67 50.51 10.59
N ILE A 63 8.70 49.77 10.99
CA ILE A 63 8.55 48.33 11.17
C ILE A 63 7.79 48.08 12.47
N GLN A 64 6.64 47.43 12.35
CA GLN A 64 5.73 47.16 13.46
C GLN A 64 5.25 45.72 13.42
N LYS A 65 4.72 45.19 14.53
CA LYS A 65 4.09 43.87 14.52
C LYS A 65 2.88 43.88 13.59
N ILE A 66 2.65 42.78 12.88
CA ILE A 66 1.42 42.63 12.09
C ILE A 66 0.20 42.61 13.03
N GLN A 67 -0.88 43.26 12.64
CA GLN A 67 -2.09 43.39 13.46
C GLN A 67 -3.35 43.24 12.60
N GLY A 68 -4.52 43.26 13.25
CA GLY A 68 -5.81 43.30 12.57
C GLY A 68 -6.05 42.11 11.63
N ALA A 69 -6.52 42.41 10.41
CA ALA A 69 -6.84 41.39 9.41
C ALA A 69 -5.60 40.59 8.97
N LEU A 70 -4.44 41.25 8.83
CA LEU A 70 -3.21 40.58 8.40
C LEU A 70 -2.73 39.54 9.41
N LYS A 71 -2.81 39.86 10.72
CA LYS A 71 -2.51 38.90 11.80
C LYS A 71 -3.46 37.70 11.80
N LYS A 72 -4.76 37.93 11.55
CA LYS A 72 -5.75 36.85 11.47
C LYS A 72 -5.44 35.88 10.34
N ILE A 73 -5.12 36.40 9.15
CA ILE A 73 -4.74 35.57 7.99
C ILE A 73 -3.47 34.77 8.30
N TYR A 74 -2.47 35.40 8.92
CA TYR A 74 -1.24 34.73 9.32
C TYR A 74 -1.48 33.60 10.35
N ASP A 75 -2.37 33.82 11.33
CA ASP A 75 -2.69 32.82 12.36
C ASP A 75 -3.48 31.62 11.82
N GLU A 76 -4.20 31.80 10.72
CA GLU A 76 -4.95 30.74 10.03
C GLU A 76 -4.10 29.90 9.08
N LEU A 77 -2.83 30.27 8.85
CA LEU A 77 -1.89 29.41 8.13
C LEU A 77 -1.74 28.07 8.85
N GLU A 78 -1.69 26.98 8.08
CA GLU A 78 -1.52 25.63 8.58
C GLU A 78 -0.09 25.16 8.32
N LEU A 79 0.59 24.78 9.41
CA LEU A 79 1.94 24.25 9.39
C LEU A 79 1.92 22.78 9.79
N LYS A 80 2.66 21.94 9.07
CA LYS A 80 2.95 20.57 9.50
C LYS A 80 3.79 20.59 10.77
N CYS A 81 3.28 19.97 11.81
CA CYS A 81 4.04 19.69 13.03
C CYS A 81 5.31 18.90 12.68
N GLN A 82 6.46 19.32 13.22
CA GLN A 82 7.74 18.65 12.94
C GLN A 82 7.82 17.22 13.50
N PHE A 83 6.91 16.85 14.40
CA PHE A 83 6.87 15.54 15.04
C PHE A 83 5.78 14.62 14.44
N CYS A 84 4.51 15.03 14.46
CA CYS A 84 3.40 14.17 13.99
C CYS A 84 2.96 14.40 12.53
N GLN A 85 3.54 15.38 11.83
CA GLN A 85 3.22 15.73 10.43
C GLN A 85 1.77 16.20 10.17
N ASN A 86 0.91 16.26 11.19
CA ASN A 86 -0.43 16.82 11.09
C ASN A 86 -0.38 18.34 10.85
N GLY A 87 -1.37 18.85 10.12
CA GLY A 87 -1.58 20.28 9.93
C GLY A 87 -2.15 20.92 11.18
N ILE A 88 -1.42 21.90 11.73
CA ILE A 88 -1.82 22.65 12.91
C ILE A 88 -1.79 24.15 12.55
N LYS A 89 -2.78 24.90 13.03
CA LYS A 89 -2.80 26.35 12.85
C LYS A 89 -1.55 26.98 13.45
N LEU A 90 -1.01 27.99 12.78
CA LEU A 90 0.29 28.57 13.14
C LEU A 90 0.30 29.16 14.55
N ASN A 91 -0.82 29.69 15.02
CA ASN A 91 -0.96 30.19 16.39
C ASN A 91 -1.00 29.10 17.48
N GLN A 92 -1.20 27.83 17.10
CA GLN A 92 -1.24 26.67 18.00
C GLN A 92 -0.02 25.76 17.85
N ILE A 93 0.85 26.01 16.87
CA ILE A 93 1.95 25.10 16.56
C ILE A 93 2.95 24.97 17.71
N GLN A 94 3.26 26.07 18.40
CA GLN A 94 4.30 26.08 19.43
C GLN A 94 3.85 25.32 20.68
N SER A 95 2.59 25.50 21.11
CA SER A 95 2.03 24.75 22.24
C SER A 95 1.86 23.27 21.90
N HIS A 96 1.46 22.96 20.66
CA HIS A 96 1.36 21.60 20.17
C HIS A 96 2.73 20.90 20.16
N GLU A 97 3.74 21.48 19.50
CA GLU A 97 5.08 20.90 19.39
C GLU A 97 5.76 20.70 20.75
N ALA A 98 5.50 21.57 21.73
CA ALA A 98 5.99 21.42 23.09
C ALA A 98 5.45 20.16 23.82
N GLY A 99 4.38 19.55 23.32
CA GLY A 99 3.75 18.36 23.91
C GLY A 99 3.51 17.20 22.93
N CYS A 100 4.08 17.28 21.73
CA CYS A 100 3.91 16.30 20.65
C CYS A 100 5.11 15.34 20.57
N ASP A 101 5.63 14.91 21.72
CA ASP A 101 6.73 13.94 21.87
C ASP A 101 6.27 12.59 22.47
N LYS A 102 5.00 12.50 22.90
CA LYS A 102 4.48 11.31 23.57
C LYS A 102 4.23 10.20 22.57
N LYS A 103 4.64 8.99 22.91
CA LYS A 103 4.39 7.80 22.08
C LYS A 103 2.93 7.34 22.18
N CYS A 104 2.35 6.92 21.06
CA CYS A 104 1.10 6.16 21.04
C CYS A 104 1.22 4.91 21.92
N ILE A 105 0.12 4.43 22.48
CA ILE A 105 0.08 3.16 23.22
C ILE A 105 0.53 1.97 22.36
N ASN A 106 0.34 2.05 21.05
CA ASN A 106 0.79 1.04 20.07
C ASN A 106 2.00 1.53 19.26
N TYR A 107 2.85 2.39 19.85
CA TYR A 107 3.98 3.00 19.14
C TYR A 107 4.93 2.00 18.48
N GLU A 108 5.16 0.84 19.10
CA GLU A 108 5.99 -0.22 18.52
C GLU A 108 5.44 -0.74 17.18
N PHE A 109 4.16 -0.51 16.89
CA PHE A 109 3.52 -0.89 15.64
C PHE A 109 3.31 0.31 14.71
N CYS A 110 2.85 1.46 15.23
CA CYS A 110 2.49 2.60 14.39
C CYS A 110 3.59 3.67 14.24
N GLY A 111 4.58 3.71 15.14
CA GLY A 111 5.62 4.74 15.18
C GLY A 111 5.12 6.17 15.43
N HIS A 112 3.82 6.37 15.68
CA HIS A 112 3.21 7.69 15.78
C HIS A 112 3.27 8.27 17.19
N LEU A 113 3.60 9.55 17.25
CA LEU A 113 3.51 10.36 18.46
C LEU A 113 2.09 10.95 18.60
N VAL A 114 1.63 11.16 19.83
CA VAL A 114 0.31 11.66 20.19
C VAL A 114 0.41 13.00 20.91
N PRO A 115 -0.53 13.93 20.70
CA PRO A 115 -0.55 15.20 21.42
C PRO A 115 -0.78 15.00 22.91
N LYS A 116 -0.29 15.93 23.74
CA LYS A 116 -0.48 15.93 25.20
C LYS A 116 -1.96 15.88 25.62
N GLU A 117 -2.85 16.46 24.83
CA GLU A 117 -4.30 16.58 25.05
C GLU A 117 -5.05 15.27 24.78
N ASN A 118 -4.38 14.33 24.10
CA ASN A 118 -4.90 12.99 23.85
C ASN A 118 -4.68 12.10 25.08
N ASN A 119 -5.63 12.17 26.02
CA ASN A 119 -5.60 11.40 27.26
C ASN A 119 -5.50 9.89 27.04
N ASP A 120 -6.08 9.40 25.94
CA ASP A 120 -6.10 7.97 25.62
C ASP A 120 -4.75 7.45 25.09
N LYS A 121 -3.81 8.35 24.76
CA LYS A 121 -2.53 8.05 24.11
C LYS A 121 -2.69 7.25 22.81
N ILE A 122 -3.75 7.49 22.03
CA ILE A 122 -4.06 6.74 20.81
C ILE A 122 -3.99 7.66 19.60
N CYS A 123 -3.13 7.37 18.61
CA CYS A 123 -2.89 8.28 17.48
C CYS A 123 -4.00 8.32 16.43
N ASP A 124 -4.70 7.22 16.21
CA ASP A 124 -5.71 7.09 15.16
C ASP A 124 -6.73 5.98 15.50
N THR A 125 -7.75 5.86 14.65
CA THR A 125 -8.82 4.87 14.79
C THR A 125 -8.30 3.43 14.72
N LEU A 126 -7.23 3.17 13.98
CA LEU A 126 -6.62 1.84 13.88
C LEU A 126 -5.91 1.46 15.18
N CYS A 127 -5.15 2.37 15.78
CA CYS A 127 -4.56 2.18 17.10
C CYS A 127 -5.64 2.09 18.18
N LYS A 128 -6.75 2.83 18.03
CA LYS A 128 -7.90 2.70 18.92
C LYS A 128 -8.47 1.29 18.86
N PHE A 129 -8.64 0.78 17.64
CA PHE A 129 -9.16 -0.56 17.41
C PHE A 129 -8.21 -1.64 17.91
N LEU A 130 -6.91 -1.52 17.63
CA LEU A 130 -5.88 -2.43 18.14
C LEU A 130 -5.84 -2.44 19.67
N HIS A 131 -5.93 -1.26 20.29
CA HIS A 131 -6.00 -1.16 21.75
C HIS A 131 -7.26 -1.87 22.32
N LEU A 132 -8.42 -1.72 21.68
CA LEU A 132 -9.65 -2.40 22.07
C LEU A 132 -9.57 -3.92 21.89
N ILE A 133 -8.98 -4.41 20.79
CA ILE A 133 -8.74 -5.84 20.56
C ILE A 133 -7.85 -6.41 21.67
N ASN A 134 -6.74 -5.74 21.98
CA ASN A 134 -5.80 -6.20 23.01
C ASN A 134 -6.41 -6.22 24.41
N LYS A 135 -7.47 -5.43 24.64
CA LYS A 135 -8.21 -5.39 25.91
C LYS A 135 -9.41 -6.37 25.94
N ALA A 136 -9.85 -6.85 24.78
CA ALA A 136 -11.00 -7.74 24.68
C ALA A 136 -10.62 -9.15 25.14
N ASN A 137 -11.33 -9.67 26.15
CA ASN A 137 -11.09 -11.03 26.65
C ASN A 137 -11.91 -12.09 25.87
N LYS A 138 -12.92 -11.65 25.12
CA LYS A 138 -13.82 -12.52 24.36
C LYS A 138 -14.00 -12.03 22.94
N LYS A 139 -14.04 -12.96 21.97
CA LYS A 139 -14.26 -12.65 20.55
C LYS A 139 -15.53 -11.83 20.30
N GLN A 140 -16.58 -12.01 21.11
CA GLN A 140 -17.85 -11.27 21.00
C GLN A 140 -17.69 -9.78 21.28
N GLU A 141 -16.80 -9.38 22.20
CA GLU A 141 -16.53 -7.97 22.51
C GLU A 141 -15.89 -7.26 21.31
N ILE A 142 -15.01 -7.95 20.58
CA ILE A 142 -14.38 -7.44 19.35
C ILE A 142 -15.42 -7.15 18.27
N TYR A 143 -16.39 -8.06 18.08
CA TYR A 143 -17.49 -7.85 17.12
C TYR A 143 -18.42 -6.71 17.50
N GLN A 144 -18.60 -6.44 18.79
CA GLN A 144 -19.36 -5.29 19.28
C GLN A 144 -18.63 -3.99 18.91
N TYR A 145 -17.33 -3.90 19.19
CA TYR A 145 -16.53 -2.72 18.86
C TYR A 145 -16.48 -2.44 17.36
N LEU A 146 -16.41 -3.47 16.51
CA LEU A 146 -16.48 -3.34 15.06
C LEU A 146 -17.80 -2.75 14.56
N ARG A 147 -18.91 -3.06 15.25
CA ARG A 147 -20.25 -2.56 14.90
C ARG A 147 -20.45 -1.10 15.28
N ASP A 148 -19.78 -0.65 16.33
CA ASP A 148 -19.91 0.70 16.89
C ASP A 148 -18.92 1.71 16.28
N LEU A 149 -18.04 1.28 15.36
CA LEU A 149 -17.14 2.19 14.65
C LEU A 149 -17.94 3.04 13.64
N PRO A 150 -17.89 4.38 13.72
CA PRO A 150 -18.48 5.22 12.70
C PRO A 150 -17.69 5.05 11.39
N ILE A 151 -18.29 4.40 10.39
CA ILE A 151 -17.71 4.16 9.05
C ILE A 151 -17.61 5.47 8.23
N GLN A 152 -17.99 6.61 8.80
CA GLN A 152 -17.95 7.90 8.12
C GLN A 152 -16.60 8.57 8.38
N ASN A 153 -15.82 8.75 7.30
CA ASN A 153 -14.54 9.48 7.19
C ASN A 153 -13.24 8.66 7.20
N ILE A 154 -13.22 7.48 6.56
CA ILE A 154 -11.97 7.03 5.91
C ILE A 154 -11.88 7.74 4.55
N VAL A 155 -11.46 9.02 4.56
CA VAL A 155 -10.99 9.68 3.34
C VAL A 155 -9.54 9.27 3.16
N ILE A 156 -9.29 8.28 2.29
CA ILE A 156 -7.95 7.94 1.86
C ILE A 156 -7.47 9.08 0.95
N GLN A 157 -6.78 10.07 1.52
CA GLN A 157 -6.07 11.05 0.69
C GLN A 157 -4.82 10.36 0.12
N GLU A 158 -4.83 10.14 -1.19
CA GLU A 158 -3.68 9.69 -1.98
C GLU A 158 -2.55 10.74 -1.92
N LYS A 159 -1.77 10.77 -0.84
CA LYS A 159 -0.50 11.50 -0.82
C LYS A 159 0.60 10.63 -0.21
N ASN A 160 1.39 10.04 -1.11
CA ASN A 160 2.74 9.53 -0.88
C ASN A 160 2.92 8.62 0.34
N ILE A 161 2.23 7.49 0.37
CA ILE A 161 2.65 6.35 1.18
C ILE A 161 3.75 5.64 0.38
N LYS A 162 5.01 5.76 0.84
CA LYS A 162 6.05 4.79 0.50
C LYS A 162 5.54 3.45 1.04
N SER A 163 5.23 2.53 0.14
CA SER A 163 4.61 1.23 0.38
C SER A 163 5.31 0.48 1.52
N ILE A 164 4.72 0.53 2.70
CA ILE A 164 4.92 -0.48 3.74
C ILE A 164 3.83 -1.51 3.48
N ASP A 165 4.08 -2.38 2.50
CA ASP A 165 3.29 -3.59 2.32
C ASP A 165 3.84 -4.62 3.30
N SER A 166 3.13 -4.80 4.41
CA SER A 166 3.38 -5.88 5.36
C SER A 166 2.04 -6.38 5.93
N PRO A 167 1.93 -7.68 6.17
CA PRO A 167 0.81 -8.46 5.65
C PRO A 167 0.03 -9.12 6.77
N LEU A 168 -1.28 -9.27 6.58
CA LEU A 168 -2.10 -10.43 6.98
C LEU A 168 -3.57 -10.06 6.76
N ASN A 169 -4.20 -10.77 5.82
CA ASN A 169 -5.65 -11.02 5.78
C ASN A 169 -6.60 -9.82 5.64
N GLN A 170 -6.45 -9.02 4.58
CA GLN A 170 -7.62 -8.35 3.99
C GLN A 170 -7.91 -8.87 2.59
N ILE A 171 -9.10 -9.45 2.49
CA ILE A 171 -9.69 -10.19 1.39
C ILE A 171 -10.10 -9.18 0.31
N GLY A 172 -9.11 -8.70 -0.44
CA GLY A 172 -9.36 -8.37 -1.84
C GLY A 172 -9.51 -9.68 -2.60
N SER A 173 -10.54 -9.79 -3.44
CA SER A 173 -10.57 -10.92 -4.37
C SER A 173 -9.33 -10.87 -5.25
N ILE A 174 -8.64 -12.00 -5.42
CA ILE A 174 -7.53 -12.05 -6.37
C ILE A 174 -8.14 -11.84 -7.75
N ILE A 175 -7.59 -10.87 -8.48
CA ILE A 175 -7.99 -10.54 -9.85
C ILE A 175 -6.76 -10.58 -10.76
N TRP A 176 -6.98 -10.85 -12.03
CA TRP A 176 -5.97 -10.80 -13.08
C TRP A 176 -5.56 -9.37 -13.40
N ASP A 177 -4.31 -9.19 -13.84
CA ASP A 177 -3.77 -7.88 -14.21
C ASP A 177 -3.97 -7.60 -15.71
N LYS A 178 -4.85 -6.66 -16.05
CA LYS A 178 -5.09 -6.19 -17.43
C LYS A 178 -3.82 -5.69 -18.14
N LYS A 179 -2.79 -5.27 -17.40
CA LYS A 179 -1.53 -4.80 -17.96
C LYS A 179 -0.48 -5.91 -18.12
N ARG A 180 -0.75 -7.11 -17.60
CA ARG A 180 0.22 -8.22 -17.50
C ARG A 180 -0.42 -9.53 -17.92
N MET A 181 -0.81 -9.55 -19.18
CA MET A 181 -1.42 -10.69 -19.85
C MET A 181 -0.91 -10.78 -21.30
N GLY A 182 -0.88 -11.99 -21.84
CA GLY A 182 -0.53 -12.25 -23.23
C GLY A 182 -1.59 -11.73 -24.19
N VAL A 183 -1.19 -11.50 -25.44
CA VAL A 183 -2.09 -11.04 -26.50
C VAL A 183 -3.18 -12.08 -26.73
N GLY A 184 -4.42 -11.63 -26.89
CA GLY A 184 -5.60 -12.49 -27.12
C GLY A 184 -6.30 -12.98 -25.85
N ILE A 185 -5.72 -12.76 -24.66
CA ILE A 185 -6.42 -13.05 -23.41
C ILE A 185 -7.46 -11.96 -23.15
N ASN A 186 -8.71 -12.37 -22.92
CA ASN A 186 -9.81 -11.48 -22.56
C ASN A 186 -10.17 -11.68 -21.08
N LEU A 187 -10.26 -10.57 -20.34
CA LEU A 187 -10.67 -10.57 -18.94
C LEU A 187 -12.14 -10.18 -18.79
N SER A 188 -12.86 -10.88 -17.90
CA SER A 188 -14.26 -10.62 -17.59
C SER A 188 -14.56 -10.91 -16.11
N ASP A 189 -15.81 -10.69 -15.67
CA ASP A 189 -16.25 -10.98 -14.30
C ASP A 189 -15.38 -10.25 -13.26
N SER A 190 -15.31 -8.92 -13.39
CA SER A 190 -14.43 -8.06 -12.58
C SER A 190 -12.98 -8.51 -12.57
N ASP A 191 -12.48 -8.91 -13.74
CA ASP A 191 -11.11 -9.38 -13.98
C ASP A 191 -10.75 -10.69 -13.24
N GLN A 192 -11.73 -11.49 -12.82
CA GLN A 192 -11.50 -12.82 -12.24
C GLN A 192 -11.48 -13.93 -13.29
N LYS A 193 -12.13 -13.72 -14.44
CA LYS A 193 -12.15 -14.68 -15.55
C LYS A 193 -11.13 -14.27 -16.59
N ALA A 194 -10.30 -15.22 -17.02
CA ALA A 194 -9.40 -15.07 -18.16
C ALA A 194 -9.73 -16.13 -19.19
N PHE A 195 -9.86 -15.72 -20.45
CA PHE A 195 -10.13 -16.63 -21.57
C PHE A 195 -9.27 -16.25 -22.77
N LEU A 196 -8.50 -17.19 -23.29
CA LEU A 196 -7.74 -17.04 -24.51
C LEU A 196 -8.57 -17.56 -25.68
N ASP A 197 -8.88 -16.66 -26.60
CA ASP A 197 -9.49 -16.96 -27.89
C ASP A 197 -8.48 -16.55 -28.97
N ASP A 198 -7.66 -17.51 -29.39
CA ASP A 198 -6.57 -17.32 -30.35
C ASP A 198 -6.48 -18.56 -31.24
N GLN A 199 -6.14 -18.36 -32.51
CA GLN A 199 -5.91 -19.46 -33.45
C GLN A 199 -4.50 -20.03 -33.33
N ALA A 200 -3.55 -19.26 -32.77
CA ALA A 200 -2.18 -19.71 -32.59
C ALA A 200 -2.07 -20.72 -31.44
N HIS A 201 -1.56 -21.92 -31.73
CA HIS A 201 -1.37 -23.01 -30.76
C HIS A 201 -0.17 -22.76 -29.83
N THR A 202 -0.20 -21.65 -29.09
CA THR A 202 0.85 -21.17 -28.21
C THR A 202 0.28 -20.79 -26.85
N PHE A 203 1.08 -20.95 -25.80
CA PHE A 203 0.65 -20.57 -24.46
C PHE A 203 0.75 -19.06 -24.25
N LYS A 204 -0.31 -18.46 -23.73
CA LYS A 204 -0.35 -17.06 -23.28
C LYS A 204 -0.56 -17.02 -21.78
N THR A 205 0.26 -16.24 -21.08
CA THR A 205 0.19 -16.11 -19.62
C THR A 205 -0.62 -14.90 -19.20
N VAL A 206 -1.37 -15.02 -18.11
CA VAL A 206 -1.82 -13.88 -17.29
C VAL A 206 -1.43 -14.11 -15.84
N ILE A 207 -1.07 -13.04 -15.15
CA ILE A 207 -0.71 -13.06 -13.73
C ILE A 207 -1.68 -12.21 -12.91
N ALA A 208 -1.78 -12.49 -11.61
CA ALA A 208 -2.60 -11.70 -10.70
C ALA A 208 -2.08 -10.27 -10.55
N LYS A 209 -2.98 -9.33 -10.27
CA LYS A 209 -2.66 -7.92 -10.05
C LYS A 209 -1.75 -7.67 -8.86
N TYR A 210 -1.83 -8.49 -7.82
CA TYR A 210 -1.01 -8.36 -6.63
C TYR A 210 -0.31 -9.68 -6.33
N GLY A 211 0.92 -9.59 -5.84
CA GLY A 211 1.71 -10.73 -5.38
C GLY A 211 1.62 -10.87 -3.88
N PHE A 212 2.00 -12.04 -3.38
CA PHE A 212 2.11 -12.33 -1.96
C PHE A 212 3.56 -12.16 -1.52
N GLU A 213 3.75 -11.46 -0.39
CA GLU A 213 5.08 -11.18 0.15
C GLU A 213 5.58 -12.26 1.13
N GLN A 214 4.65 -12.88 1.88
CA GLN A 214 4.96 -13.91 2.87
C GLN A 214 3.68 -14.65 3.31
N GLY A 215 3.84 -15.71 4.10
CA GLY A 215 2.77 -16.44 4.75
C GLY A 215 2.25 -17.66 3.98
N ILE A 216 1.03 -18.09 4.32
CA ILE A 216 0.35 -19.20 3.68
C ILE A 216 -0.91 -18.66 3.02
N VAL A 217 -1.01 -18.86 1.71
CA VAL A 217 -2.08 -18.29 0.88
C VAL A 217 -2.74 -19.37 0.05
N TYR A 218 -4.05 -19.22 -0.13
CA TYR A 218 -4.89 -20.19 -0.83
C TYR A 218 -5.86 -19.49 -1.77
N TRP A 219 -6.00 -20.06 -2.96
CA TRP A 219 -7.01 -19.67 -3.95
C TRP A 219 -7.41 -20.88 -4.78
N GLU A 220 -8.49 -20.73 -5.54
CA GLU A 220 -9.00 -21.76 -6.43
C GLU A 220 -9.03 -21.24 -7.86
N ILE A 221 -8.80 -22.14 -8.80
CA ILE A 221 -8.94 -21.92 -10.23
C ILE A 221 -10.00 -22.88 -10.74
N LYS A 222 -11.16 -22.34 -11.12
CA LYS A 222 -12.21 -23.10 -11.80
C LYS A 222 -11.98 -23.02 -13.30
N VAL A 223 -11.80 -24.17 -13.94
CA VAL A 223 -11.64 -24.27 -15.40
C VAL A 223 -12.93 -23.82 -16.10
N ASP A 224 -12.80 -23.04 -17.17
CA ASP A 224 -13.95 -22.66 -18.00
C ASP A 224 -14.40 -23.84 -18.87
N LYS A 225 -15.70 -24.12 -18.90
CA LYS A 225 -16.29 -25.26 -19.65
C LYS A 225 -16.07 -25.18 -21.16
N ARG A 226 -15.81 -23.98 -21.70
CA ARG A 226 -15.50 -23.75 -23.12
C ARG A 226 -14.05 -24.08 -23.47
N THR A 227 -13.24 -24.48 -22.49
CA THR A 227 -11.83 -24.81 -22.72
C THR A 227 -11.70 -26.05 -23.62
N GLU A 228 -10.97 -25.91 -24.72
CA GLU A 228 -10.70 -26.97 -25.69
C GLU A 228 -9.25 -27.45 -25.66
N ASN A 229 -8.33 -26.72 -25.02
CA ASN A 229 -6.91 -27.07 -24.88
C ASN A 229 -6.39 -26.85 -23.45
N GLU A 230 -5.15 -27.24 -23.20
CA GLU A 230 -4.63 -27.38 -21.83
C GLU A 230 -4.28 -26.03 -21.16
N LEU A 231 -4.21 -26.08 -19.82
CA LEU A 231 -3.86 -24.96 -18.96
C LEU A 231 -2.62 -25.35 -18.13
N LYS A 232 -1.77 -24.37 -17.82
CA LYS A 232 -0.76 -24.49 -16.74
C LYS A 232 -1.14 -23.53 -15.62
N ILE A 233 -1.27 -24.03 -14.40
CA ILE A 233 -1.73 -23.27 -13.22
C ILE A 233 -0.62 -23.25 -12.17
N GLY A 234 -0.28 -22.08 -11.62
CA GLY A 234 0.68 -22.01 -10.54
C GLY A 234 1.07 -20.59 -10.18
N VAL A 235 2.37 -20.35 -10.02
CA VAL A 235 2.90 -19.07 -9.54
C VAL A 235 4.16 -18.63 -10.29
N THR A 236 4.42 -17.33 -10.29
CA THR A 236 5.67 -16.72 -10.75
C THR A 236 6.21 -15.74 -9.71
N ASN A 237 7.54 -15.65 -9.56
CA ASN A 237 8.17 -14.61 -8.75
C ASN A 237 8.70 -13.43 -9.61
N LYS A 238 8.44 -13.45 -10.92
CA LYS A 238 8.80 -12.36 -11.83
C LYS A 238 7.56 -11.59 -12.25
N ARG A 239 7.63 -10.27 -12.09
CA ARG A 239 6.52 -9.36 -12.39
C ARG A 239 6.35 -9.10 -13.88
N ASP A 240 7.45 -8.80 -14.58
CA ASP A 240 7.43 -8.40 -15.98
C ASP A 240 8.28 -9.35 -16.84
N PHE A 241 7.66 -9.95 -17.85
CA PHE A 241 8.26 -10.88 -18.81
C PHE A 241 7.41 -10.95 -20.09
N ASN A 242 7.84 -11.75 -21.07
CA ASN A 242 7.03 -11.97 -22.27
C ASN A 242 5.79 -12.82 -21.95
N TYR A 243 4.63 -12.20 -21.84
CA TYR A 243 3.37 -12.88 -21.53
C TYR A 243 2.82 -13.72 -22.69
N ASP A 244 3.42 -13.63 -23.89
CA ASP A 244 3.10 -14.50 -25.01
C ASP A 244 3.78 -15.88 -24.93
N GLN A 245 4.31 -16.24 -23.75
CA GLN A 245 4.92 -17.52 -23.43
C GLN A 245 4.38 -18.02 -22.08
N ALA A 246 4.51 -19.31 -21.78
CA ALA A 246 4.15 -19.84 -20.47
C ALA A 246 5.18 -19.42 -19.41
N PHE A 247 4.74 -18.81 -18.30
CA PHE A 247 5.61 -18.34 -17.23
C PHE A 247 6.54 -19.43 -16.65
N CYS A 248 6.09 -20.68 -16.60
CA CYS A 248 6.83 -21.82 -16.07
C CYS A 248 7.84 -22.44 -17.04
N ASP A 249 7.93 -21.92 -18.27
CA ASP A 249 9.00 -22.32 -19.20
C ASP A 249 10.36 -21.73 -18.75
N PHE A 250 10.34 -20.85 -17.74
CA PHE A 250 11.50 -20.16 -17.18
C PHE A 250 11.70 -20.46 -15.68
N GLU A 251 12.89 -20.14 -15.17
CA GLU A 251 13.28 -20.39 -13.77
C GLU A 251 12.47 -19.62 -12.71
N TYR A 252 11.65 -18.67 -13.13
CA TYR A 252 10.84 -17.83 -12.25
C TYR A 252 9.39 -18.32 -12.13
N GLY A 253 9.03 -19.44 -12.77
CA GLY A 253 7.66 -19.97 -12.77
C GLY A 253 7.57 -21.43 -12.35
N TRP A 254 6.53 -21.77 -11.60
CA TRP A 254 6.21 -23.12 -11.14
C TRP A 254 4.74 -23.41 -11.43
N ALA A 255 4.45 -24.48 -12.15
CA ALA A 255 3.09 -24.79 -12.58
C ALA A 255 2.74 -26.27 -12.55
N TYR A 256 1.47 -26.55 -12.30
CA TYR A 256 0.80 -27.79 -12.58
C TYR A 256 0.14 -27.71 -13.96
N TYR A 257 0.57 -28.59 -14.86
CA TYR A 257 0.07 -28.71 -16.22
C TYR A 257 -1.08 -29.72 -16.31
N GLY A 258 -2.14 -29.37 -17.03
CA GLY A 258 -3.34 -30.20 -17.24
C GLY A 258 -3.09 -31.63 -17.74
N LEU A 259 -1.90 -31.92 -18.28
CA LEU A 259 -1.48 -33.26 -18.67
C LEU A 259 -0.91 -34.12 -17.53
N ALA A 260 -1.19 -33.78 -16.27
CA ALA A 260 -0.67 -34.47 -15.09
C ALA A 260 0.87 -34.37 -14.97
N GLN A 261 1.42 -33.17 -15.20
CA GLN A 261 2.86 -32.91 -15.10
C GLN A 261 3.15 -31.61 -14.35
N LEU A 262 4.31 -31.52 -13.74
CA LEU A 262 4.84 -30.26 -13.22
C LEU A 262 5.70 -29.56 -14.27
N ARG A 263 5.69 -28.23 -14.29
CA ARG A 263 6.52 -27.41 -15.17
C ARG A 263 7.25 -26.33 -14.38
N HIS A 264 8.56 -26.28 -14.58
CA HIS A 264 9.46 -25.29 -14.00
C HIS A 264 10.72 -25.25 -14.85
N ASN A 265 11.13 -24.07 -15.32
CA ASN A 265 12.32 -23.88 -16.15
C ASN A 265 12.41 -24.83 -17.37
N SER A 266 11.27 -25.21 -17.95
CA SER A 266 11.24 -26.11 -19.11
C SER A 266 9.93 -26.00 -19.90
N ASN A 267 10.07 -25.76 -21.21
CA ASN A 267 8.95 -25.77 -22.15
C ASN A 267 8.54 -27.19 -22.61
N ALA A 268 9.40 -28.20 -22.43
CA ALA A 268 9.21 -29.53 -23.01
C ALA A 268 8.94 -30.63 -21.98
N ASN A 269 9.64 -30.62 -20.84
CA ASN A 269 9.67 -31.76 -19.91
C ASN A 269 9.24 -31.38 -18.49
N GLY A 270 8.82 -32.40 -17.73
CA GLY A 270 8.34 -32.25 -16.37
C GLY A 270 7.99 -33.59 -15.73
N PRO A 271 8.19 -33.78 -14.40
CA PRO A 271 7.80 -35.00 -13.73
C PRO A 271 6.27 -35.16 -13.70
N THR A 272 5.81 -36.41 -13.71
CA THR A 272 4.38 -36.73 -13.55
C THR A 272 3.88 -36.26 -12.18
N TYR A 273 2.68 -35.68 -12.13
CA TYR A 273 2.05 -35.20 -10.90
C TYR A 273 0.53 -35.14 -11.04
N GLY A 274 -0.17 -35.48 -9.96
CA GLY A 274 -1.61 -35.33 -9.87
C GLY A 274 -2.38 -36.12 -10.93
N LYS A 275 -3.47 -35.52 -11.43
CA LYS A 275 -4.37 -36.12 -12.43
C LYS A 275 -4.44 -35.27 -13.69
N LYS A 276 -5.05 -35.77 -14.76
CA LYS A 276 -5.32 -34.95 -15.94
C LYS A 276 -6.58 -34.11 -15.70
N PHE A 277 -6.59 -32.88 -16.18
CA PHE A 277 -7.77 -32.02 -16.23
C PHE A 277 -7.73 -31.19 -17.52
N LYS A 278 -8.90 -30.82 -18.03
CA LYS A 278 -8.98 -30.07 -19.30
C LYS A 278 -10.04 -29.00 -19.30
N ASN A 279 -11.31 -29.38 -19.42
CA ASN A 279 -12.45 -28.46 -19.55
C ASN A 279 -13.40 -28.46 -18.34
N ASP A 280 -13.08 -29.26 -17.33
CA ASP A 280 -13.70 -29.21 -16.02
C ASP A 280 -12.65 -29.52 -14.96
N GLY A 281 -12.91 -29.07 -13.75
CA GLY A 281 -12.00 -29.14 -12.61
C GLY A 281 -11.99 -27.84 -11.83
N GLU A 282 -11.95 -27.98 -10.50
CA GLU A 282 -11.60 -26.91 -9.57
C GLU A 282 -10.25 -27.23 -8.95
N ILE A 283 -9.26 -26.41 -9.25
CA ILE A 283 -7.89 -26.59 -8.79
C ILE A 283 -7.70 -25.67 -7.58
N GLY A 284 -7.60 -26.24 -6.38
CA GLY A 284 -7.17 -25.49 -5.21
C GLY A 284 -5.64 -25.36 -5.22
N VAL A 285 -5.12 -24.17 -5.03
CA VAL A 285 -3.69 -23.85 -5.01
C VAL A 285 -3.33 -23.31 -3.64
N CYS A 286 -2.37 -23.96 -2.97
CA CYS A 286 -1.84 -23.51 -1.69
C CYS A 286 -0.35 -23.23 -1.82
N LEU A 287 0.03 -21.96 -1.62
CA LEU A 287 1.43 -21.53 -1.54
C LEU A 287 1.76 -21.26 -0.08
N ASN A 288 2.70 -22.03 0.47
CA ASN A 288 3.25 -21.83 1.80
C ASN A 288 4.66 -21.25 1.67
N MET A 289 4.77 -19.93 1.76
CA MET A 289 6.03 -19.21 1.63
C MET A 289 6.94 -19.40 2.85
N ASN A 290 6.40 -19.82 4.00
CA ASN A 290 7.23 -20.12 5.17
C ASN A 290 8.08 -21.38 4.94
N GLN A 291 7.52 -22.36 4.22
CA GLN A 291 8.18 -23.63 3.91
C GLN A 291 8.73 -23.69 2.48
N GLY A 292 8.40 -22.71 1.64
CA GLY A 292 8.77 -22.69 0.22
C GLY A 292 8.06 -23.79 -0.56
N THR A 293 6.82 -24.12 -0.22
CA THR A 293 6.07 -25.21 -0.88
C THR A 293 4.89 -24.70 -1.69
N LEU A 294 4.66 -25.34 -2.84
CA LEU A 294 3.48 -25.15 -3.67
C LEU A 294 2.75 -26.49 -3.78
N MET A 295 1.46 -26.48 -3.43
CA MET A 295 0.62 -27.66 -3.33
C MET A 295 -0.69 -27.45 -4.10
N PHE A 296 -1.23 -28.54 -4.64
CA PHE A 296 -2.48 -28.50 -5.40
C PHE A 296 -3.51 -29.51 -4.87
N SER A 297 -4.77 -29.20 -5.12
CA SER A 297 -5.89 -30.13 -5.03
C SER A 297 -6.70 -30.08 -6.31
N LEU A 298 -7.38 -31.16 -6.67
CA LEU A 298 -8.33 -31.20 -7.78
C LEU A 298 -9.68 -31.69 -7.25
N ASN A 299 -10.71 -30.86 -7.38
CA ASN A 299 -12.06 -31.13 -6.86
C ASN A 299 -12.06 -31.54 -5.38
N GLY A 300 -11.22 -30.88 -4.57
CA GLY A 300 -11.07 -31.14 -3.13
C GLY A 300 -10.15 -32.31 -2.77
N GLU A 301 -9.64 -33.07 -3.74
CA GLU A 301 -8.66 -34.14 -3.48
C GLU A 301 -7.24 -33.57 -3.48
N PHE A 302 -6.49 -33.79 -2.39
CA PHE A 302 -5.09 -33.38 -2.29
C PHE A 302 -4.20 -34.19 -3.23
N LEU A 303 -3.35 -33.50 -4.00
CA LEU A 303 -2.48 -34.12 -5.00
C LEU A 303 -1.02 -34.27 -4.55
N GLY A 304 -0.72 -33.90 -3.29
CA GLY A 304 0.63 -33.89 -2.75
C GLY A 304 1.38 -32.58 -2.99
N CYS A 305 2.60 -32.50 -2.45
CA CYS A 305 3.49 -31.36 -2.66
C CYS A 305 4.06 -31.37 -4.08
N ALA A 306 3.75 -30.34 -4.87
CA ALA A 306 4.26 -30.22 -6.23
C ALA A 306 5.69 -29.69 -6.24
N PHE A 307 5.94 -28.60 -5.51
CA PHE A 307 7.26 -27.99 -5.48
C PHE A 307 7.68 -27.67 -4.05
N LYS A 308 8.99 -27.82 -3.82
CA LYS A 308 9.69 -27.30 -2.64
C LYS A 308 10.94 -26.59 -3.12
N ASP A 309 10.98 -25.27 -2.98
CA ASP A 309 12.00 -24.40 -3.55
C ASP A 309 12.24 -23.19 -2.63
N GLU A 310 13.49 -22.84 -2.37
CA GLU A 310 13.84 -21.67 -1.55
C GLU A 310 13.38 -20.35 -2.20
N LYS A 311 13.30 -20.30 -3.54
CA LYS A 311 12.76 -19.15 -4.26
C LYS A 311 11.28 -18.89 -3.96
N LEU A 312 10.55 -19.90 -3.50
CA LEU A 312 9.14 -19.76 -3.09
C LEU A 312 8.99 -19.16 -1.68
N LYS A 313 10.08 -18.91 -0.95
CA LYS A 313 10.05 -18.25 0.36
C LYS A 313 10.16 -16.72 0.29
N VAL A 314 10.57 -16.19 -0.86
CA VAL A 314 10.87 -14.76 -1.04
C VAL A 314 9.84 -14.15 -1.98
N GLY A 315 9.05 -13.23 -1.45
CA GLY A 315 8.10 -12.44 -2.22
C GLY A 315 8.77 -11.35 -3.09
N PRO A 316 8.01 -10.75 -4.01
CA PRO A 316 6.60 -11.03 -4.29
C PRO A 316 6.40 -12.28 -5.18
N ILE A 317 5.40 -13.10 -4.85
CA ILE A 317 4.98 -14.28 -5.66
C ILE A 317 3.54 -14.10 -6.15
N TYR A 318 3.34 -14.19 -7.46
CA TYR A 318 2.07 -13.91 -8.12
C TYR A 318 1.41 -15.21 -8.59
N PRO A 319 0.11 -15.41 -8.32
CA PRO A 319 -0.69 -16.40 -9.04
C PRO A 319 -0.59 -16.18 -10.55
N ALA A 320 -0.44 -17.27 -11.30
CA ALA A 320 -0.28 -17.23 -12.74
C ALA A 320 -0.99 -18.41 -13.40
N VAL A 321 -1.56 -18.15 -14.57
CA VAL A 321 -2.07 -19.19 -15.48
C VAL A 321 -1.52 -18.96 -16.88
N ALA A 322 -1.13 -20.05 -17.55
CA ALA A 322 -0.84 -20.05 -18.96
C ALA A 322 -1.94 -20.84 -19.69
N LEU A 323 -2.59 -20.19 -20.64
CA LEU A 323 -3.71 -20.71 -21.41
C LEU A 323 -3.18 -21.12 -22.79
N LEU A 324 -3.43 -22.36 -23.21
CA LEU A 324 -3.27 -22.76 -24.61
C LEU A 324 -4.52 -22.31 -25.40
N ASN A 325 -4.41 -22.13 -26.72
CA ASN A 325 -5.50 -21.61 -27.55
C ASN A 325 -6.89 -22.16 -27.20
N TYR A 326 -7.93 -21.32 -27.17
CA TYR A 326 -9.28 -21.71 -26.73
C TYR A 326 -9.29 -22.35 -25.33
N ALA A 327 -8.78 -21.63 -24.34
CA ALA A 327 -8.77 -22.09 -22.96
C ALA A 327 -9.01 -20.94 -21.98
N GLY A 328 -9.62 -21.24 -20.84
CA GLY A 328 -9.87 -20.22 -19.84
C GLY A 328 -10.17 -20.76 -18.45
N CYS A 329 -10.20 -19.84 -17.49
CA CYS A 329 -10.49 -20.15 -16.10
C CYS A 329 -10.99 -18.93 -15.32
N LYS A 330 -11.53 -19.19 -14.13
CA LYS A 330 -11.88 -18.20 -13.12
C LYS A 330 -11.02 -18.38 -11.88
N ILE A 331 -10.39 -17.32 -11.39
CA ILE A 331 -9.75 -17.30 -10.07
C ILE A 331 -10.74 -16.88 -8.98
N THR A 332 -10.71 -17.58 -7.85
CA THR A 332 -11.52 -17.28 -6.66
C THR A 332 -10.64 -17.34 -5.42
N SER A 333 -10.80 -16.38 -4.52
CA SER A 333 -10.05 -16.30 -3.25
C SER A 333 -10.98 -15.96 -2.09
N GLY A 334 -10.44 -15.88 -0.87
CA GLY A 334 -11.19 -15.53 0.34
C GLY A 334 -11.75 -16.72 1.11
N LYS A 335 -11.52 -17.95 0.62
CA LYS A 335 -11.74 -19.18 1.38
C LYS A 335 -10.57 -19.43 2.35
N PRO A 336 -10.81 -19.99 3.54
CA PRO A 336 -9.74 -20.42 4.42
C PRO A 336 -8.93 -21.55 3.77
N VAL A 337 -7.65 -21.67 4.14
CA VAL A 337 -6.79 -22.79 3.69
C VAL A 337 -7.43 -24.11 4.13
N PRO A 338 -7.81 -25.00 3.19
CA PRO A 338 -8.43 -26.28 3.52
C PRO A 338 -7.50 -27.17 4.37
N GLN A 339 -8.08 -27.96 5.29
CA GLN A 339 -7.32 -28.86 6.17
C GLN A 339 -6.43 -29.85 5.41
N ILE A 340 -6.83 -30.24 4.19
CA ILE A 340 -6.06 -31.14 3.33
C ILE A 340 -4.65 -30.62 2.99
N PHE A 341 -4.39 -29.31 3.12
CA PHE A 341 -3.07 -28.69 2.90
C PHE A 341 -2.26 -28.49 4.19
N GLN A 342 -2.80 -28.87 5.35
CA GLN A 342 -2.18 -28.69 6.66
C GLN A 342 -1.52 -29.99 7.18
N GLN A 343 -1.20 -30.93 6.27
CA GLN A 343 -0.64 -32.24 6.58
C GLN A 343 0.84 -32.19 6.94
#